data_AF-A0A916HC30-F1
#
_entry.id   AF-A0A916HC30-F1
#
_cell.length_a   1.000
_cell.length_b   1.000
_cell.length_c   1.000
_cell.angle_alpha   90.00
_cell.angle_beta   90.00
_cell.angle_gamma   90.00
#
_symmetry.space_group_name_H-M   'P 1'
#
loop_
_entity.id
_entity.type
_entity.pdbx_description
1 polymer ?
#
loop_
_entity_poly.entity_id
_entity_poly.type
_entity_poly.pdbx_seq_one_letter_code
_entity_poly.pdbx_strand_id
1 'polypeptide(L)'
;HRIGEALSNAQHLAVNVFIPTLISVGTFFALFFFLNKAFCGWVCPMGTVQELLYKIGRRLGRPMHRFKPGNVGKVRPAKWIMLLVFVLGLPLLAGMGIAADDLGAPFCQVCPSRLATTLLTADVEQVATRTSSAIDLMLNAAGNALFGFVIIAALAVRQPFCRICPLLSWNALFQTLSPLRLVKREHQKCEKCSICQLACPMDIHEIGREHGNKAFHEDCTLCGRCAEYCPDDDVIQIKFFGIRLFGSGREYYKQRVKQESPEGTPKQKVIWLKSVDAKATQGDAE
;
A
#
# COMPACT_ATOMS: atom_id res chain seq x y z
N HIS A 1 56.41 -4.23 14.88
CA HIS A 1 55.59 -3.06 14.52
C HIS A 1 54.35 -3.32 13.64
N ARG A 2 54.19 -4.46 12.94
CA ARG A 2 52.98 -4.74 12.12
C ARG A 2 51.73 -5.23 12.88
N ILE A 3 51.88 -5.70 14.11
CA ILE A 3 50.77 -6.32 14.87
C ILE A 3 49.85 -5.26 15.49
N GLY A 4 50.39 -4.10 15.86
CA GLY A 4 49.60 -2.97 16.39
C GLY A 4 48.71 -2.31 15.34
N GLU A 5 49.19 -2.20 14.10
CA GLU A 5 48.44 -1.67 12.96
C GLU A 5 47.29 -2.60 12.54
N ALA A 6 47.51 -3.92 12.61
CA ALA A 6 46.47 -4.92 12.38
C ALA A 6 45.38 -4.91 13.47
N LEU A 7 45.76 -4.70 14.75
CA LEU A 7 44.80 -4.59 15.85
C LEU A 7 43.99 -3.29 15.79
N SER A 8 44.62 -2.14 15.47
CA SER A 8 43.90 -0.87 15.33
C SER A 8 42.97 -0.87 14.13
N ASN A 9 43.36 -1.49 13.01
CA ASN A 9 42.50 -1.65 11.84
C ASN A 9 41.34 -2.63 12.07
N ALA A 10 41.58 -3.74 12.80
CA ALA A 10 40.52 -4.67 13.20
C ALA A 10 39.51 -4.03 14.15
N GLN A 11 39.98 -3.21 15.09
CA GLN A 11 39.12 -2.47 16.03
C GLN A 11 38.35 -1.34 15.33
N HIS A 12 38.97 -0.63 14.39
CA HIS A 12 38.28 0.35 13.54
C HIS A 12 37.21 -0.29 12.64
N LEU A 13 37.48 -1.46 12.05
CA LEU A 13 36.50 -2.21 11.26
C LEU A 13 35.34 -2.75 12.13
N ALA A 14 35.65 -3.30 13.30
CA ALA A 14 34.62 -3.82 14.21
C ALA A 14 33.69 -2.72 14.77
N VAL A 15 34.22 -1.54 15.10
CA VAL A 15 33.39 -0.45 15.65
C VAL A 15 32.64 0.29 14.54
N ASN A 16 33.28 0.58 13.39
CA ASN A 16 32.66 1.38 12.33
C ASN A 16 31.82 0.59 11.32
N VAL A 17 31.96 -0.74 11.27
CA VAL A 17 31.16 -1.59 10.37
C VAL A 17 30.19 -2.45 11.15
N PHE A 18 30.65 -3.15 12.19
CA PHE A 18 29.83 -4.14 12.90
C PHE A 18 28.73 -3.52 13.77
N ILE A 19 29.03 -2.45 14.52
CA ILE A 19 28.03 -1.75 15.33
C ILE A 19 26.93 -1.12 14.47
N PRO A 20 27.24 -0.31 13.43
CA PRO A 20 26.19 0.28 12.59
C PRO A 20 25.43 -0.75 11.76
N THR A 21 26.05 -1.87 11.36
CA THR A 21 25.32 -2.97 10.69
C THR A 21 24.40 -3.71 11.66
N LEU A 22 24.81 -3.99 12.90
CA LEU A 22 23.93 -4.55 13.92
C LEU A 22 22.78 -3.63 14.26
N ILE A 23 23.03 -2.32 14.37
CA ILE A 23 22.00 -1.32 14.63
C ILE A 23 21.05 -1.21 13.44
N SER A 24 21.54 -1.20 12.18
CA SER A 24 20.69 -1.09 11.00
C SER A 24 19.84 -2.34 10.79
N VAL A 25 20.42 -3.53 10.94
CA VAL A 25 19.69 -4.80 10.89
C VAL A 25 18.69 -4.89 12.04
N GLY A 26 19.11 -4.55 13.27
CA GLY A 26 18.24 -4.54 14.44
C GLY A 26 17.06 -3.58 14.29
N THR A 27 17.32 -2.37 13.80
CA THR A 27 16.28 -1.35 13.53
C THR A 27 15.34 -1.80 12.42
N PHE A 28 15.88 -2.38 11.34
CA PHE A 28 15.09 -2.91 10.24
C PHE A 28 14.17 -4.04 10.71
N PHE A 29 14.71 -5.01 11.47
CA PHE A 29 13.90 -6.09 12.05
C PHE A 29 12.88 -5.59 13.06
N ALA A 30 13.23 -4.60 13.89
CA ALA A 30 12.29 -3.99 14.82
C ALA A 30 11.15 -3.31 14.05
N LEU A 31 11.45 -2.43 13.10
CA LEU A 31 10.42 -1.77 12.28
C LEU A 31 9.58 -2.78 11.50
N PHE A 32 10.20 -3.82 10.94
CA PHE A 32 9.49 -4.86 10.23
C PHE A 32 8.56 -5.64 11.15
N PHE A 33 9.00 -5.98 12.36
CA PHE A 33 8.20 -6.69 13.35
C PHE A 33 7.06 -5.82 13.92
N PHE A 34 7.32 -4.56 14.22
CA PHE A 34 6.35 -3.64 14.81
C PHE A 34 5.36 -3.06 13.80
N LEU A 35 5.81 -2.70 12.59
CA LEU A 35 5.00 -1.97 11.60
C LEU A 35 4.52 -2.81 10.41
N ASN A 36 5.05 -4.03 10.18
CA ASN A 36 4.71 -4.96 9.09
C ASN A 36 3.63 -4.45 8.08
N LYS A 37 2.36 -4.80 8.29
CA LYS A 37 1.24 -4.42 7.41
C LYS A 37 0.79 -2.98 7.60
N ALA A 38 0.91 -2.44 8.80
CA ALA A 38 0.56 -1.05 9.10
C ALA A 38 1.42 -0.07 8.30
N PHE A 39 2.66 -0.44 7.94
CA PHE A 39 3.53 0.37 7.11
C PHE A 39 2.89 0.68 5.74
N CYS A 40 2.30 -0.33 5.08
CA CYS A 40 1.64 -0.14 3.78
C CYS A 40 0.43 0.80 3.86
N GLY A 41 -0.27 0.84 4.99
CA GLY A 41 -1.43 1.69 5.20
C GLY A 41 -1.13 3.10 5.71
N TRP A 42 -0.11 3.25 6.56
CA TRP A 42 0.16 4.49 7.31
C TRP A 42 1.42 5.23 6.88
N VAL A 43 2.44 4.52 6.38
CA VAL A 43 3.78 5.08 6.13
C VAL A 43 4.12 5.13 4.65
N CYS A 44 3.59 4.21 3.83
CA CYS A 44 3.92 4.12 2.42
C CYS A 44 3.51 5.39 1.64
N PRO A 45 4.48 6.15 1.07
CA PRO A 45 4.19 7.40 0.36
C PRO A 45 3.30 7.16 -0.86
N MET A 46 3.48 6.02 -1.55
CA MET A 46 2.69 5.68 -2.73
C MET A 46 1.24 5.35 -2.40
N GLY A 47 0.96 4.83 -1.20
CA GLY A 47 -0.42 4.61 -0.73
C GLY A 47 -1.15 5.94 -0.52
N THR A 48 -0.47 6.91 0.09
CA THR A 48 -0.98 8.27 0.32
C THR A 48 -1.18 9.03 -0.99
N VAL A 49 -0.22 8.95 -1.92
CA VAL A 49 -0.32 9.58 -3.25
C VAL A 49 -1.51 9.03 -4.04
N GLN A 50 -1.71 7.70 -4.05
CA GLN A 50 -2.87 7.11 -4.73
C GLN A 50 -4.20 7.52 -4.08
N GLU A 51 -4.26 7.64 -2.75
CA GLU A 51 -5.47 8.09 -2.06
C GLU A 51 -5.77 9.56 -2.33
N LEU A 52 -4.73 10.41 -2.40
CA LEU A 52 -4.86 11.80 -2.78
C LEU A 52 -5.36 11.95 -4.23
N LEU A 53 -4.75 11.21 -5.16
CA LEU A 53 -5.17 11.20 -6.57
C LEU A 53 -6.59 10.69 -6.73
N TYR A 54 -6.97 9.65 -5.99
CA TYR A 54 -8.35 9.17 -5.98
C TYR A 54 -9.31 10.27 -5.49
N LYS A 55 -8.99 10.96 -4.38
CA LYS A 55 -9.81 12.08 -3.88
C LYS A 55 -9.92 13.22 -4.91
N ILE A 56 -8.83 13.53 -5.61
CA ILE A 56 -8.82 14.50 -6.72
C ILE A 56 -9.74 14.02 -7.84
N GLY A 57 -9.61 12.78 -8.31
CA GLY A 57 -10.47 12.20 -9.35
C GLY A 57 -11.96 12.23 -9.01
N ARG A 58 -12.32 11.96 -7.74
CA ARG A 58 -13.70 12.07 -7.24
C ARG A 58 -14.19 13.51 -7.17
N ARG A 59 -13.31 14.46 -6.86
CA ARG A 59 -13.62 15.89 -6.87
C ARG A 59 -13.81 16.44 -8.28
N LEU A 60 -13.12 15.87 -9.27
CA LEU A 60 -13.32 16.13 -10.70
C LEU A 60 -14.55 15.40 -11.30
N GLY A 61 -15.31 14.64 -10.51
CA GLY A 61 -16.55 14.01 -10.95
C GLY A 61 -16.40 12.70 -11.74
N ARG A 62 -15.22 12.06 -11.75
CA ARG A 62 -15.04 10.79 -12.47
C ARG A 62 -15.82 9.62 -11.85
N PRO A 63 -16.38 8.70 -12.65
CA PRO A 63 -17.14 7.56 -12.16
C PRO A 63 -16.25 6.58 -11.40
N MET A 64 -16.71 6.12 -10.24
CA MET A 64 -15.99 5.16 -9.40
C MET A 64 -16.12 3.76 -10.01
N HIS A 65 -14.99 3.12 -10.30
CA HIS A 65 -14.97 1.72 -10.68
C HIS A 65 -14.52 0.87 -9.49
N ARG A 66 -15.43 0.06 -8.96
CA ARG A 66 -15.11 -1.01 -8.02
C ARG A 66 -14.89 -2.31 -8.79
N PHE A 67 -13.98 -3.13 -8.31
CA PHE A 67 -13.77 -4.45 -8.89
C PHE A 67 -14.84 -5.41 -8.38
N LYS A 68 -15.49 -6.12 -9.32
CA LYS A 68 -16.42 -7.19 -8.97
C LYS A 68 -15.66 -8.32 -8.26
N PRO A 69 -16.25 -8.93 -7.21
CA PRO A 69 -15.57 -9.93 -6.38
C PRO A 69 -15.02 -11.13 -7.16
N GLY A 70 -15.67 -11.54 -8.25
CA GLY A 70 -15.23 -12.66 -9.09
C GLY A 70 -13.90 -12.45 -9.82
N ASN A 71 -13.51 -11.20 -10.12
CA ASN A 71 -12.24 -10.92 -10.81
C ASN A 71 -11.08 -10.80 -9.82
N VAL A 72 -11.34 -10.35 -8.60
CA VAL A 72 -10.31 -10.20 -7.56
C VAL A 72 -9.72 -11.57 -7.20
N GLY A 73 -10.56 -12.61 -7.07
CA GLY A 73 -10.10 -13.97 -6.75
C GLY A 73 -9.11 -14.57 -7.77
N LYS A 74 -9.24 -14.23 -9.06
CA LYS A 74 -8.34 -14.71 -10.13
C LYS A 74 -7.01 -13.97 -10.19
N VAL A 75 -6.98 -12.71 -9.75
CA VAL A 75 -5.77 -11.86 -9.74
C VAL A 75 -4.95 -12.06 -8.47
N ARG A 76 -5.56 -12.59 -7.39
CA ARG A 76 -4.88 -12.92 -6.12
C ARG A 76 -3.64 -13.81 -6.25
N PRO A 77 -3.55 -14.86 -7.09
CA PRO A 77 -2.31 -15.64 -7.23
C PRO A 77 -1.21 -14.89 -8.01
N ALA A 78 -1.56 -13.94 -8.87
CA ALA A 78 -0.58 -13.25 -9.71
C ALA A 78 0.43 -12.43 -8.88
N LYS A 79 0.00 -11.86 -7.75
CA LYS A 79 0.91 -11.13 -6.83
C LYS A 79 1.97 -12.04 -6.20
N TRP A 80 1.64 -13.32 -5.95
CA TRP A 80 2.56 -14.31 -5.37
C TRP A 80 3.59 -14.75 -6.41
N ILE A 81 3.16 -14.92 -7.66
CA ILE A 81 4.07 -15.16 -8.79
C ILE A 81 5.02 -13.98 -8.96
N MET A 82 4.50 -12.74 -8.92
CA MET A 82 5.33 -11.53 -9.03
C MET A 82 6.34 -11.43 -7.88
N LEU A 83 5.96 -11.75 -6.65
CA LEU A 83 6.87 -11.80 -5.50
C LEU A 83 7.97 -12.84 -5.71
N LEU A 84 7.59 -14.08 -6.04
CA LEU A 84 8.56 -15.17 -6.22
C LEU A 84 9.54 -14.83 -7.34
N VAL A 85 9.08 -14.29 -8.46
CA VAL A 85 9.95 -13.96 -9.59
C VAL A 85 10.80 -12.71 -9.31
N PHE A 86 10.17 -11.55 -9.04
CA PHE A 86 10.89 -10.27 -8.98
C PHE A 86 11.65 -10.01 -7.67
N VAL A 87 11.19 -10.57 -6.54
CA VAL A 87 11.77 -10.29 -5.22
C VAL A 87 12.71 -11.42 -4.78
N LEU A 88 12.39 -12.68 -5.10
CA LEU A 88 13.22 -13.83 -4.71
C LEU A 88 14.04 -14.39 -5.88
N GLY A 89 13.42 -14.62 -7.03
CA GLY A 89 13.99 -15.36 -8.14
C GLY A 89 15.13 -14.61 -8.82
N LEU A 90 14.87 -13.39 -9.29
CA LEU A 90 15.88 -12.59 -10.02
C LEU A 90 17.09 -12.22 -9.15
N PRO A 91 16.92 -11.72 -7.91
CA PRO A 91 18.06 -11.43 -7.03
C PRO A 91 18.89 -12.68 -6.69
N LEU A 92 18.24 -13.85 -6.52
CA LEU A 92 18.93 -15.11 -6.27
C LEU A 92 19.71 -15.58 -7.50
N LEU A 93 19.16 -15.44 -8.71
CA LEU A 93 19.84 -15.76 -9.96
C LEU A 93 21.04 -14.82 -10.23
N ALA A 94 20.92 -13.53 -9.90
CA ALA A 94 22.02 -12.58 -9.94
C ALA A 94 23.10 -12.94 -8.90
N GLY A 95 22.70 -13.28 -7.67
CA GLY A 95 23.63 -13.71 -6.62
C GLY A 95 24.37 -15.03 -6.94
N MET A 96 23.80 -15.90 -7.79
CA MET A 96 24.46 -17.10 -8.31
C MET A 96 25.32 -16.83 -9.56
N GLY A 97 25.44 -15.58 -10.02
CA GLY A 97 26.25 -15.18 -11.17
C GLY A 97 25.67 -15.60 -12.54
N ILE A 98 24.40 -16.02 -12.59
CA ILE A 98 23.73 -16.46 -13.81
C ILE A 98 23.06 -15.28 -14.54
N ALA A 99 22.61 -14.28 -13.78
CA ALA A 99 22.05 -13.04 -14.31
C ALA A 99 23.01 -11.87 -14.10
N ALA A 100 22.92 -10.83 -14.94
CA ALA A 100 23.72 -9.62 -14.80
C ALA A 100 23.48 -8.96 -13.44
N ASP A 101 24.53 -8.39 -12.83
CA ASP A 101 24.48 -7.72 -11.52
C ASP A 101 23.42 -6.60 -11.47
N ASP A 102 23.12 -5.98 -12.63
CA ASP A 102 22.08 -4.97 -12.80
C ASP A 102 20.65 -5.48 -12.52
N LEU A 103 20.40 -6.79 -12.67
CA LEU A 103 19.12 -7.44 -12.31
C LEU A 103 19.08 -7.91 -10.85
N GLY A 104 20.02 -7.49 -10.00
CA GLY A 104 20.02 -7.82 -8.58
C GLY A 104 18.84 -7.24 -7.78
N ALA A 105 18.22 -6.14 -8.26
CA ALA A 105 17.07 -5.50 -7.60
C ALA A 105 16.02 -4.95 -8.59
N PRO A 106 15.45 -5.78 -9.47
CA PRO A 106 14.61 -5.35 -10.58
C PRO A 106 13.28 -4.79 -10.07
N PHE A 107 12.80 -5.29 -8.94
CA PHE A 107 11.61 -4.76 -8.29
C PHE A 107 11.83 -3.32 -7.81
N CYS A 108 12.99 -2.99 -7.22
CA CYS A 108 13.28 -1.64 -6.73
C CYS A 108 13.39 -0.62 -7.86
N GLN A 109 13.89 -1.03 -9.03
CA GLN A 109 13.97 -0.18 -10.21
C GLN A 109 12.59 0.06 -10.86
N VAL A 110 11.75 -0.98 -10.92
CA VAL A 110 10.40 -0.91 -11.53
C VAL A 110 9.34 -0.39 -10.54
N CYS A 111 9.66 -0.30 -9.24
CA CYS A 111 8.66 0.08 -8.24
C CYS A 111 8.26 1.56 -8.36
N PRO A 112 6.97 1.86 -8.61
CA PRO A 112 6.47 3.22 -8.68
C PRO A 112 6.60 4.00 -7.37
N SER A 113 6.86 3.32 -6.24
CA SER A 113 7.13 4.01 -4.97
C SER A 113 8.43 4.81 -5.00
N ARG A 114 9.43 4.38 -5.79
CA ARG A 114 10.67 5.13 -5.97
C ARG A 114 10.37 6.48 -6.59
N LEU A 115 9.63 6.47 -7.71
CA LEU A 115 9.22 7.67 -8.44
C LEU A 115 8.29 8.57 -7.62
N ALA A 116 7.37 7.98 -6.86
CA ALA A 116 6.54 8.75 -5.93
C ALA A 116 7.38 9.47 -4.87
N THR A 117 8.39 8.79 -4.31
CA THR A 117 9.26 9.35 -3.26
C THR A 117 10.16 10.44 -3.83
N THR A 118 10.74 10.25 -5.02
CA THR A 118 11.56 11.29 -5.69
C THR A 118 10.74 12.53 -6.04
N LEU A 119 9.48 12.37 -6.45
CA LEU A 119 8.57 13.50 -6.69
C LEU A 119 8.21 14.23 -5.39
N LEU A 120 8.07 13.51 -4.28
CA LEU A 120 7.78 14.07 -2.96
C LEU A 120 8.98 14.80 -2.35
N THR A 121 10.20 14.30 -2.57
CA THR A 121 11.43 14.94 -2.07
C THR A 121 11.99 16.00 -3.03
N ALA A 122 11.37 16.18 -4.20
CA ALA A 122 11.79 17.09 -5.27
C ALA A 122 13.23 16.84 -5.78
N ASP A 123 13.79 15.65 -5.52
CA ASP A 123 15.10 15.23 -6.00
C ASP A 123 14.99 14.78 -7.46
N VAL A 124 15.07 15.75 -8.38
CA VAL A 124 14.99 15.54 -9.84
C VAL A 124 16.21 14.81 -10.42
N GLU A 125 17.28 14.61 -9.64
CA GLU A 125 18.49 13.93 -10.09
C GLU A 125 18.28 12.46 -10.45
N GLN A 126 17.23 11.80 -9.92
CA GLN A 126 16.93 10.41 -10.25
C GLN A 126 15.99 10.24 -11.46
N VAL A 127 15.33 11.31 -11.89
CA VAL A 127 14.51 11.33 -13.13
C VAL A 127 15.39 11.61 -14.35
N ALA A 128 16.53 12.30 -14.14
CA ALA A 128 17.57 12.50 -15.14
C ALA A 128 18.48 11.26 -15.21
N THR A 129 18.10 10.31 -16.07
CA THR A 129 18.86 9.17 -16.58
C THR A 129 20.40 9.30 -16.45
N ARG A 130 20.98 8.77 -15.36
CA ARG A 130 22.39 8.37 -15.34
C ARG A 130 22.48 6.92 -15.79
N THR A 131 22.42 6.74 -17.11
CA THR A 131 22.36 5.44 -17.79
C THR A 131 23.74 4.78 -17.77
N SER A 132 23.88 3.66 -17.08
CA SER A 132 25.12 2.87 -17.07
C SER A 132 25.07 1.67 -18.03
N SER A 133 23.88 1.11 -18.29
CA SER A 133 23.66 -0.02 -19.21
C SER A 133 22.32 0.06 -19.96
N ALA A 134 22.18 -0.68 -21.08
CA ALA A 134 20.94 -0.72 -21.88
C ALA A 134 19.76 -1.38 -21.14
N ILE A 135 20.05 -2.26 -20.19
CA ILE A 135 19.06 -2.97 -19.37
C ILE A 135 18.44 -2.00 -18.35
N ASP A 136 19.26 -1.17 -17.69
CA ASP A 136 18.79 -0.12 -16.79
C ASP A 136 17.89 0.88 -17.51
N LEU A 137 18.24 1.25 -18.75
CA LEU A 137 17.41 2.18 -19.54
C LEU A 137 16.01 1.60 -19.78
N MET A 138 15.94 0.33 -20.19
CA MET A 138 14.67 -0.35 -20.45
C MET A 138 13.82 -0.52 -19.19
N LEU A 139 14.43 -0.91 -18.07
CA LEU A 139 13.74 -1.10 -16.79
C LEU A 139 13.22 0.23 -16.21
N ASN A 140 14.02 1.30 -16.26
CA ASN A 140 13.58 2.63 -15.81
C ASN A 140 12.49 3.21 -16.73
N ALA A 141 12.60 3.03 -18.06
CA ALA A 141 11.56 3.44 -18.99
C ALA A 141 10.25 2.68 -18.74
N ALA A 142 10.31 1.37 -18.51
CA ALA A 142 9.16 0.55 -18.14
C ALA A 142 8.56 0.96 -16.79
N GLY A 143 9.39 1.26 -15.78
CA GLY A 143 8.97 1.77 -14.48
C GLY A 143 8.24 3.12 -14.59
N ASN A 144 8.76 4.05 -15.39
CA ASN A 144 8.12 5.34 -15.66
C ASN A 144 6.78 5.18 -16.40
N ALA A 145 6.72 4.32 -17.41
CA ALA A 145 5.49 4.03 -18.13
C ALA A 145 4.44 3.40 -17.19
N LEU A 146 4.85 2.44 -16.35
CA LEU A 146 3.99 1.83 -15.35
C LEU A 146 3.50 2.85 -14.32
N PHE A 147 4.37 3.76 -13.85
CA PHE A 147 3.98 4.84 -12.95
C PHE A 147 2.91 5.73 -13.58
N GLY A 148 3.11 6.19 -14.82
CA GLY A 148 2.11 6.95 -15.57
C GLY A 148 0.76 6.24 -15.66
N PHE A 149 0.78 4.94 -16.00
CA PHE A 149 -0.42 4.11 -16.05
C PHE A 149 -1.11 4.00 -14.68
N VAL A 150 -0.35 3.77 -13.61
CA VAL A 150 -0.86 3.66 -12.24
C VAL A 150 -1.49 4.97 -11.78
N ILE A 151 -0.90 6.12 -12.11
CA ILE A 151 -1.44 7.44 -11.77
C ILE A 151 -2.80 7.67 -12.46
N ILE A 152 -2.90 7.32 -13.74
CA ILE A 152 -4.15 7.41 -14.49
C ILE A 152 -5.20 6.46 -13.88
N ALA A 153 -4.81 5.23 -13.56
CA ALA A 153 -5.68 4.25 -12.91
C ALA A 153 -6.13 4.70 -11.51
N ALA A 154 -5.26 5.37 -10.74
CA ALA A 154 -5.56 5.85 -9.39
C ALA A 154 -6.64 6.94 -9.36
N LEU A 155 -6.89 7.62 -10.49
CA LEU A 155 -8.01 8.57 -10.61
C LEU A 155 -9.38 7.87 -10.68
N ALA A 156 -9.43 6.62 -11.17
CA ALA A 156 -10.68 5.86 -11.34
C ALA A 156 -10.89 4.79 -10.25
N VAL A 157 -9.79 4.23 -9.74
CA VAL A 157 -9.76 3.11 -8.78
C VAL A 157 -9.00 3.53 -7.53
N ARG A 158 -9.47 3.12 -6.34
CA ARG A 158 -8.70 3.28 -5.10
C ARG A 158 -7.50 2.34 -5.05
N GLN A 159 -6.32 2.92 -4.91
CA GLN A 159 -5.06 2.24 -4.63
C GLN A 159 -4.77 1.02 -5.55
N PRO A 160 -4.80 1.18 -6.90
CA PRO A 160 -4.62 0.06 -7.83
C PRO A 160 -3.27 -0.64 -7.67
N PHE A 161 -2.19 0.09 -7.41
CA PHE A 161 -0.86 -0.50 -7.27
C PHE A 161 -0.72 -1.30 -5.97
N CYS A 162 -1.31 -0.82 -4.87
CA CYS A 162 -1.25 -1.52 -3.59
C CYS A 162 -1.88 -2.93 -3.66
N ARG A 163 -2.81 -3.18 -4.58
CA ARG A 163 -3.45 -4.50 -4.80
C ARG A 163 -2.54 -5.52 -5.48
N ILE A 164 -1.57 -5.06 -6.29
CA ILE A 164 -0.66 -5.92 -7.05
C ILE A 164 0.74 -5.94 -6.40
N CYS A 165 1.02 -5.03 -5.48
CA CYS A 165 2.32 -4.86 -4.84
C CYS A 165 2.80 -6.16 -4.17
N PRO A 166 3.94 -6.75 -4.62
CA PRO A 166 4.46 -7.98 -4.02
C PRO A 166 4.95 -7.76 -2.59
N LEU A 167 5.40 -6.54 -2.21
CA LEU A 167 5.78 -6.24 -0.82
C LEU A 167 4.60 -6.40 0.15
N LEU A 168 3.36 -6.13 -0.28
CA LEU A 168 2.19 -6.36 0.56
C LEU A 168 2.00 -7.86 0.85
N SER A 169 2.27 -8.72 -0.14
CA SER A 169 2.18 -10.18 0.01
C SER A 169 3.32 -10.74 0.87
N TRP A 170 4.52 -10.17 0.74
CA TRP A 170 5.65 -10.46 1.62
C TRP A 170 5.29 -10.17 3.08
N ASN A 171 4.77 -8.97 3.34
CA ASN A 171 4.29 -8.56 4.66
C ASN A 171 3.14 -9.44 5.18
N ALA A 172 2.28 -9.95 4.29
CA ALA A 172 1.26 -10.91 4.64
C ALA A 172 1.80 -12.24 5.18
N LEU A 173 2.95 -12.71 4.69
CA LEU A 173 3.58 -13.93 5.21
C LEU A 173 4.01 -13.78 6.68
N PHE A 174 4.48 -12.59 7.06
CA PHE A 174 4.93 -12.29 8.44
C PHE A 174 3.82 -11.74 9.34
N GLN A 175 2.56 -11.77 8.91
CA GLN A 175 1.43 -11.18 9.67
C GLN A 175 1.23 -11.81 11.05
N THR A 176 1.58 -13.09 11.20
CA THR A 176 1.44 -13.84 12.46
C THR A 176 2.39 -13.30 13.54
N LEU A 177 3.52 -12.71 13.16
CA LEU A 177 4.51 -12.18 14.08
C LEU A 177 4.19 -10.73 14.51
N SER A 178 3.37 -9.99 13.75
CA SER A 178 3.06 -8.60 14.07
C SER A 178 2.17 -8.46 15.32
N PRO A 179 2.52 -7.57 16.26
CA PRO A 179 1.73 -7.27 17.46
C PRO A 179 0.51 -6.38 17.17
N LEU A 180 0.46 -5.75 15.99
CA LEU A 180 -0.57 -4.80 15.59
C LEU A 180 -1.60 -5.52 14.72
N ARG A 181 -2.83 -5.66 15.24
CA ARG A 181 -3.89 -6.47 14.61
C ARG A 181 -5.24 -5.76 14.66
N LEU A 182 -6.01 -5.93 13.59
CA LEU A 182 -7.42 -5.55 13.54
C LEU A 182 -8.26 -6.73 13.99
N VAL A 183 -9.20 -6.48 14.90
CA VAL A 183 -10.14 -7.48 15.41
C VAL A 183 -11.54 -6.96 15.24
N LYS A 184 -12.40 -7.78 14.62
CA LYS A 184 -13.83 -7.51 14.51
C LYS A 184 -14.58 -8.40 15.51
N ARG A 185 -15.31 -7.81 16.43
CA ARG A 185 -16.20 -8.55 17.35
C ARG A 185 -17.46 -8.98 16.62
N GLU A 186 -18.08 -10.02 17.16
CA GLU A 186 -19.40 -10.44 16.71
C GLU A 186 -20.45 -9.43 17.17
N HIS A 187 -21.29 -9.00 16.23
CA HIS A 187 -22.35 -8.04 16.51
C HIS A 187 -23.51 -8.26 15.53
N GLN A 188 -24.74 -8.28 16.04
CA GLN A 188 -25.94 -8.68 15.30
C GLN A 188 -26.23 -7.78 14.08
N LYS A 189 -25.76 -6.53 14.07
CA LYS A 189 -25.98 -5.59 12.96
C LYS A 189 -24.97 -5.71 11.82
N CYS A 190 -23.88 -6.46 11.99
CA CYS A 190 -22.80 -6.51 11.01
C CYS A 190 -23.25 -7.04 9.65
N GLU A 191 -24.12 -8.06 9.63
CA GLU A 191 -24.55 -8.72 8.39
C GLU A 191 -25.41 -7.83 7.48
N LYS A 192 -26.06 -6.81 8.04
CA LYS A 192 -26.98 -5.92 7.29
C LYS A 192 -26.34 -4.61 6.85
N CYS A 193 -25.25 -4.21 7.49
CA CYS A 193 -24.69 -2.87 7.36
C CYS A 193 -23.73 -2.74 6.17
N SER A 194 -22.79 -3.68 6.01
CA SER A 194 -21.76 -3.72 4.93
C SER A 194 -20.97 -2.42 4.69
N ILE A 195 -21.03 -1.43 5.60
CA ILE A 195 -20.31 -0.15 5.48
C ILE A 195 -18.79 -0.37 5.51
N CYS A 196 -18.31 -1.32 6.31
CA CYS A 196 -16.88 -1.65 6.38
C CYS A 196 -16.33 -2.17 5.03
N GLN A 197 -17.13 -2.93 4.28
CA GLN A 197 -16.79 -3.35 2.92
C GLN A 197 -16.76 -2.15 1.96
N LEU A 198 -17.72 -1.23 2.06
CA LEU A 198 -17.75 -0.02 1.24
C LEU A 198 -16.57 0.91 1.52
N ALA A 199 -16.12 0.99 2.78
CA ALA A 199 -15.00 1.81 3.22
C ALA A 199 -13.62 1.20 2.97
N CYS A 200 -13.54 -0.09 2.66
CA CYS A 200 -12.28 -0.78 2.44
C CYS A 200 -11.64 -0.36 1.11
N PRO A 201 -10.43 0.24 1.09
CA PRO A 201 -9.77 0.64 -0.16
C PRO A 201 -9.30 -0.56 -1.00
N MET A 202 -9.17 -1.74 -0.37
CA MET A 202 -8.77 -2.99 -1.02
C MET A 202 -9.96 -3.84 -1.49
N ASP A 203 -11.20 -3.34 -1.34
CA ASP A 203 -12.43 -4.06 -1.69
C ASP A 203 -12.49 -5.48 -1.09
N ILE A 204 -12.15 -5.64 0.19
CA ILE A 204 -12.31 -6.91 0.92
C ILE A 204 -13.80 -7.08 1.23
N HIS A 205 -14.46 -8.06 0.60
CA HIS A 205 -15.91 -8.28 0.72
C HIS A 205 -16.25 -9.11 1.95
N GLU A 206 -15.32 -9.97 2.36
CA GLU A 206 -15.44 -10.93 3.45
C GLU A 206 -15.57 -10.22 4.81
N ILE A 207 -15.03 -8.99 4.93
CA ILE A 207 -15.10 -8.16 6.14
C ILE A 207 -16.54 -7.86 6.59
N GLY A 208 -17.51 -7.86 5.66
CA GLY A 208 -18.92 -7.66 5.99
C GLY A 208 -19.52 -8.84 6.74
N ARG A 209 -19.17 -10.06 6.33
CA ARG A 209 -19.81 -11.31 6.76
C ARG A 209 -19.03 -12.04 7.85
N GLU A 210 -17.71 -12.02 7.79
CA GLU A 210 -16.88 -12.76 8.73
C GLU A 210 -16.58 -11.97 10.01
N HIS A 211 -16.21 -12.69 11.08
CA HIS A 211 -15.91 -12.13 12.39
C HIS A 211 -14.54 -12.61 12.92
N GLY A 212 -14.04 -11.95 13.96
CA GLY A 212 -12.77 -12.25 14.58
C GLY A 212 -11.58 -11.85 13.71
N ASN A 213 -10.53 -12.67 13.76
CA ASN A 213 -9.30 -12.45 12.98
C ASN A 213 -9.46 -12.86 11.52
N LYS A 214 -10.42 -13.74 11.21
CA LYS A 214 -10.65 -14.24 9.84
C LYS A 214 -11.29 -13.19 8.93
N ALA A 215 -11.98 -12.20 9.52
CA ALA A 215 -12.58 -11.08 8.81
C ALA A 215 -11.59 -10.23 7.98
N PHE A 216 -10.30 -10.31 8.27
CA PHE A 216 -9.26 -9.56 7.56
C PHE A 216 -8.39 -10.53 6.76
N HIS A 217 -8.55 -10.49 5.43
CA HIS A 217 -7.72 -11.27 4.52
C HIS A 217 -6.25 -10.81 4.49
N GLU A 218 -5.41 -11.63 3.85
CA GLU A 218 -4.00 -11.34 3.59
C GLU A 218 -3.75 -9.99 2.91
N ASP A 219 -4.68 -9.53 2.07
CA ASP A 219 -4.64 -8.25 1.35
C ASP A 219 -4.94 -7.02 2.23
N CYS A 220 -5.28 -7.22 3.52
CA CYS A 220 -5.55 -6.11 4.43
C CYS A 220 -4.28 -5.31 4.72
N THR A 221 -4.28 -4.02 4.37
CA THR A 221 -3.19 -3.06 4.63
C THR A 221 -3.21 -2.46 6.04
N LEU A 222 -4.08 -2.93 6.94
CA LEU A 222 -4.22 -2.40 8.31
C LEU A 222 -4.44 -0.86 8.37
N CYS A 223 -5.05 -0.28 7.33
CA CYS A 223 -5.30 1.17 7.22
C CYS A 223 -6.34 1.73 8.22
N GLY A 224 -7.10 0.88 8.90
CA GLY A 224 -8.05 1.31 9.94
C GLY A 224 -9.36 1.98 9.46
N ARG A 225 -9.54 2.26 8.17
CA ARG A 225 -10.78 2.90 7.65
C ARG A 225 -12.07 2.17 8.02
N CYS A 226 -12.04 0.84 8.09
CA CYS A 226 -13.20 0.07 8.51
C CYS A 226 -13.62 0.38 9.96
N ALA A 227 -12.67 0.67 10.86
CA ALA A 227 -12.95 1.11 12.23
C ALA A 227 -13.49 2.54 12.26
N GLU A 228 -12.98 3.43 11.39
CA GLU A 228 -13.43 4.82 11.28
C GLU A 228 -14.88 4.96 10.80
N TYR A 229 -15.30 4.09 9.87
CA TYR A 229 -16.63 4.12 9.26
C TYR A 229 -17.63 3.13 9.88
N CYS A 230 -17.28 2.47 10.99
CA CYS A 230 -18.20 1.60 11.70
C CYS A 230 -19.06 2.43 12.68
N PRO A 231 -20.41 2.38 12.57
CA PRO A 231 -21.31 3.20 13.38
C PRO A 231 -21.57 2.65 14.79
N ASP A 232 -21.27 1.37 15.04
CA ASP A 232 -21.44 0.73 16.34
C ASP A 232 -20.12 0.82 17.13
N ASP A 233 -20.24 1.06 18.43
CA ASP A 233 -19.09 1.25 19.31
C ASP A 233 -18.33 -0.07 19.54
N ASP A 234 -17.00 -0.01 19.48
CA ASP A 234 -16.09 -1.09 19.84
C ASP A 234 -16.21 -2.42 19.06
N VAL A 235 -16.95 -2.43 17.95
CA VAL A 235 -17.10 -3.59 17.05
C VAL A 235 -15.81 -3.88 16.29
N ILE A 236 -15.15 -2.85 15.74
CA ILE A 236 -13.85 -3.00 15.06
C ILE A 236 -12.79 -2.28 15.88
N GLN A 237 -11.75 -3.03 16.29
CA GLN A 237 -10.69 -2.52 17.16
C GLN A 237 -9.32 -2.77 16.53
N ILE A 238 -8.44 -1.77 16.65
CA ILE A 238 -7.01 -1.89 16.39
C ILE A 238 -6.34 -2.18 17.74
N LYS A 239 -5.80 -3.39 17.88
CA LYS A 239 -5.05 -3.82 19.06
C LYS A 239 -3.56 -3.81 18.77
N PHE A 240 -2.79 -3.30 19.72
CA PHE A 240 -1.33 -3.40 19.73
C PHE A 240 -0.92 -4.11 21.00
N PHE A 241 -0.29 -5.28 20.86
CA PHE A 241 0.13 -6.10 21.99
C PHE A 241 -1.01 -6.42 22.99
N GLY A 242 -2.23 -6.62 22.46
CA GLY A 242 -3.44 -6.87 23.25
C GLY A 242 -4.12 -5.63 23.83
N ILE A 243 -3.43 -4.48 23.88
CA ILE A 243 -3.98 -3.19 24.32
C ILE A 243 -4.78 -2.56 23.17
N ARG A 244 -5.93 -1.97 23.48
CA ARG A 244 -6.76 -1.27 22.48
C ARG A 244 -6.15 0.11 22.20
N LEU A 245 -5.72 0.35 20.95
CA LEU A 245 -5.28 1.68 20.51
C LEU A 245 -6.42 2.51 19.96
N PHE A 246 -7.29 1.89 19.16
CA PHE A 246 -8.41 2.55 18.51
C PHE A 246 -9.60 1.60 18.40
N GLY A 247 -10.79 2.11 18.67
CA GLY A 247 -12.06 1.39 18.54
C GLY A 247 -13.02 2.18 17.66
N SER A 248 -13.92 1.46 16.98
CA SER A 248 -15.03 2.10 16.29
C SER A 248 -15.91 2.86 17.28
N GLY A 249 -16.49 3.97 16.84
CA GLY A 249 -17.32 4.81 17.68
C GLY A 249 -18.38 5.57 16.88
N ARG A 250 -19.60 5.63 17.39
CA ARG A 250 -20.73 6.29 16.70
C ARG A 250 -20.50 7.77 16.46
N GLU A 251 -19.93 8.46 17.44
CA GLU A 251 -19.60 9.89 17.33
C GLU A 251 -18.49 10.14 16.30
N TYR A 252 -17.47 9.28 16.27
CA TYR A 252 -16.41 9.35 15.27
C TYR A 252 -16.94 9.14 13.85
N TYR A 253 -17.80 8.13 13.68
CA TYR A 253 -18.50 7.86 12.42
C TYR A 253 -19.27 9.08 11.92
N LYS A 254 -20.08 9.73 12.78
CA LYS A 254 -20.85 10.93 12.41
C LYS A 254 -19.95 12.07 11.94
N GLN A 255 -18.81 12.29 12.61
CA GLN A 255 -17.86 13.33 12.23
C GLN A 255 -17.21 13.02 10.87
N ARG A 256 -16.76 11.79 10.65
CA ARG A 256 -16.13 11.38 9.38
C ARG A 256 -17.08 11.45 8.20
N VAL A 257 -18.33 10.98 8.37
CA VAL A 257 -19.35 10.99 7.30
C VAL A 257 -19.81 12.39 6.91
N LYS A 258 -19.58 13.42 7.74
CA LYS A 258 -19.79 14.83 7.34
C LYS A 258 -18.76 15.29 6.30
N GLN A 259 -17.53 14.78 6.36
CA GLN A 259 -16.44 15.19 5.47
C GLN A 259 -16.40 14.33 4.20
N GLU A 260 -16.41 13.01 4.35
CA GLU A 260 -16.20 12.05 3.27
C GLU A 260 -17.15 10.85 3.44
N SER A 261 -17.81 10.43 2.36
CA SER A 261 -18.66 9.24 2.38
C SER A 261 -17.82 7.96 2.61
N PRO A 262 -18.42 6.84 3.03
CA PRO A 262 -17.71 5.56 3.15
C PRO A 262 -17.00 5.16 1.85
N GLU A 263 -17.58 5.50 0.70
CA GLU A 263 -17.00 5.18 -0.62
C GLU A 263 -15.86 6.11 -1.04
N GLY A 264 -15.61 7.15 -0.26
CA GLY A 264 -14.55 8.10 -0.48
C GLY A 264 -14.91 9.34 -1.28
N THR A 265 -16.20 9.63 -1.44
CA THR A 265 -16.63 10.89 -2.06
C THR A 265 -16.59 12.02 -1.03
N PRO A 266 -15.85 13.11 -1.28
CA PRO A 266 -15.93 14.29 -0.44
C PRO A 266 -17.32 14.92 -0.57
N LYS A 267 -17.98 15.23 0.55
CA LYS A 267 -19.32 15.85 0.53
C LYS A 267 -19.29 17.33 0.12
N GLN A 268 -18.22 18.05 0.48
CA GLN A 268 -17.98 19.39 -0.04
C GLN A 268 -17.27 19.30 -1.39
N LYS A 269 -18.04 19.40 -2.48
CA LYS A 269 -17.51 19.64 -3.83
C LYS A 269 -16.96 21.06 -3.89
N VAL A 270 -15.67 21.23 -3.63
CA VAL A 270 -15.00 22.51 -3.88
C VAL A 270 -14.30 22.41 -5.25
N ILE A 271 -15.06 22.33 -6.34
CA ILE A 271 -14.60 22.78 -7.66
C ILE A 271 -15.86 23.09 -8.45
N TRP A 272 -15.91 24.35 -8.87
CA TRP A 272 -16.93 24.99 -9.67
C TRP A 272 -16.77 24.55 -11.13
N LEU A 273 -17.05 23.28 -11.44
CA LEU A 273 -17.26 22.84 -12.82
C LEU A 273 -18.75 23.06 -13.12
N LYS A 274 -19.09 24.31 -13.44
CA LYS A 274 -20.33 24.61 -14.16
C LYS A 274 -20.32 23.83 -15.47
N SER A 275 -21.44 23.14 -15.71
CA SER A 275 -21.96 22.67 -17.00
C SER A 275 -21.03 21.83 -17.89
N VAL A 276 -21.16 20.51 -17.81
CA VAL A 276 -21.35 19.65 -19.00
C VAL A 276 -22.20 18.44 -18.60
N ASP A 277 -23.46 18.67 -18.22
CA ASP A 277 -24.48 17.61 -18.10
C ASP A 277 -25.84 18.24 -18.35
N ALA A 278 -26.18 18.46 -19.64
CA ALA A 278 -27.54 18.80 -20.05
C ALA A 278 -27.82 18.58 -21.56
N LYS A 279 -26.99 17.85 -22.33
CA LYS A 279 -27.21 17.71 -23.78
C LYS A 279 -26.93 16.34 -24.43
N ALA A 280 -26.81 15.26 -23.66
CA ALA A 280 -26.53 13.92 -24.22
C ALA A 280 -27.64 12.87 -24.00
N THR A 281 -28.82 13.25 -23.48
CA THR A 281 -29.94 12.31 -23.26
C THR A 281 -31.30 12.86 -23.72
N GLN A 282 -31.30 13.70 -24.76
CA GLN A 282 -32.51 14.05 -25.52
C GLN A 282 -32.20 13.83 -26.99
N GLY A 283 -32.43 12.62 -27.45
CA GLY A 283 -32.21 12.21 -28.83
C GLY A 283 -32.27 10.70 -28.92
N ASP A 284 -33.36 10.11 -28.44
CA ASP A 284 -33.81 8.72 -28.65
C ASP A 284 -35.22 8.57 -28.05
N ALA A 285 -36.18 9.37 -28.53
CA ALA A 285 -37.63 9.16 -28.36
C ALA A 285 -38.40 10.29 -29.08
N GLU A 286 -38.44 10.24 -30.41
CA GLU A 286 -39.62 10.62 -31.21
C GLU A 286 -39.54 9.95 -32.59
#